data_AF-A0A5E4PSQ1-F1
#
_entry.id   AF-A0A5E4PSQ1-F1
#
_cell.length_a   1.000
_cell.length_b   1.000
_cell.length_c   1.000
_cell.angle_alpha   90.00
_cell.angle_beta   90.00
_cell.angle_gamma   90.00
#
_symmetry.space_group_name_H-M   'P 1'
#
loop_
_entity.id
_entity.type
_entity.pdbx_description
1 polymer ?
#
loop_
_entity_poly.entity_id
_entity_poly.type
_entity_poly.pdbx_seq_one_letter_code
_entity_poly.pdbx_strand_id
1 'polypeptide(L)'
;MSYDIIRHIPVTFKMGAPDGNHNSSIIDFYAGKSVFITGGTGFLGKVLIEKLLYSCKDIKNIYMLIREKRGVPAQERIKKMLDTVPFARLKERTQLLSKIVPIHGDLTSEYLGFDCFSLSCDH
;
A
#
# COMPACT_ATOMS: atom_id res chain seq x y z
N MET A 1 -12.51 -0.71 -20.22
CA MET A 1 -11.75 0.55 -20.12
C MET A 1 -11.27 0.74 -18.69
N SER A 2 -10.01 0.68 -18.30
CA SER A 2 -8.80 0.02 -18.78
C SER A 2 -8.01 -0.22 -17.50
N TYR A 3 -7.69 -1.48 -17.18
CA TYR A 3 -6.91 -1.85 -16.00
C TYR A 3 -5.39 -1.73 -16.27
N ASP A 4 -4.98 -0.71 -17.04
CA ASP A 4 -3.59 -0.54 -17.54
C ASP A 4 -2.66 0.24 -16.59
N ILE A 5 -3.09 0.54 -15.37
CA ILE A 5 -2.34 1.42 -14.46
C ILE A 5 -1.14 0.70 -13.79
N ILE A 6 -1.04 -0.63 -13.89
CA ILE A 6 0.05 -1.40 -13.27
C ILE A 6 1.31 -1.45 -14.16
N ARG A 7 1.22 -1.08 -15.45
CA ARG A 7 2.36 -1.20 -16.40
C ARG A 7 3.54 -0.25 -16.14
N HIS A 8 3.39 0.75 -15.28
CA HIS A 8 4.42 1.79 -15.07
C HIS A 8 4.66 2.15 -13.60
N ILE A 9 4.43 1.23 -12.65
CA ILE A 9 4.92 1.46 -11.28
C ILE A 9 6.35 0.93 -11.20
N PRO A 10 7.39 1.79 -11.22
CA PRO A 10 8.73 1.33 -10.88
C PRO A 10 8.69 0.84 -9.43
N VAL A 11 8.91 -0.45 -9.21
CA VAL A 11 9.02 -1.08 -7.88
C VAL A 11 10.40 -0.79 -7.27
N THR A 12 10.95 0.40 -7.52
CA THR A 12 12.21 0.82 -6.97
C THR A 12 11.98 1.32 -5.54
N PHE A 13 12.08 0.41 -4.57
CA PHE A 13 12.16 0.76 -3.17
C PHE A 13 13.52 1.41 -2.89
N LYS A 14 13.60 2.74 -2.96
CA LYS A 14 14.75 3.47 -2.44
C LYS A 14 14.70 3.41 -0.91
N MET A 15 15.37 2.40 -0.35
CA MET A 15 15.83 2.41 1.03
C MET A 15 16.52 3.77 1.24
N GLY A 16 15.97 4.63 2.11
CA GLY A 16 16.65 5.87 2.44
C GLY A 16 18.03 5.52 3.00
N ALA A 17 19.09 6.15 2.51
CA ALA A 17 20.37 6.08 3.19
C ALA A 17 20.14 6.53 4.64
N PRO A 18 20.83 5.96 5.63
CA PRO A 18 20.81 6.53 6.97
C PRO A 18 21.41 7.93 6.86
N ASP A 19 20.55 8.94 6.89
CA ASP A 19 20.97 10.33 6.93
C ASP A 19 21.81 10.48 8.19
N GLY A 20 23.09 10.84 8.05
CA GLY A 20 24.04 10.98 9.17
C GLY A 20 23.70 12.10 10.16
N ASN A 21 22.44 12.55 10.20
CA ASN A 21 21.90 13.52 11.11
C ASN A 21 20.72 12.88 11.88
N HIS A 22 20.97 12.55 13.14
CA HIS A 22 20.12 11.70 13.98
C HIS A 22 18.89 12.44 14.53
N ASN A 23 18.04 13.02 13.67
CA ASN A 23 16.81 13.72 14.09
C ASN A 23 15.69 13.86 13.01
N SER A 24 15.68 13.07 11.93
CA SER A 24 14.54 13.08 11.00
C SER A 24 13.33 12.39 11.63
N SER A 25 12.17 13.08 11.69
CA SER A 25 10.96 12.46 12.21
C SER A 25 10.47 11.34 11.27
N ILE A 26 9.71 10.38 11.79
CA ILE A 26 9.02 9.37 10.97
C ILE A 26 8.14 10.02 9.89
N ILE A 27 7.61 11.21 10.16
CA ILE A 27 6.77 11.96 9.22
C ILE A 27 7.61 12.39 8.01
N ASP A 28 8.78 12.98 8.25
CA ASP A 28 9.69 13.43 7.20
C ASP A 28 10.20 12.25 6.38
N PHE A 29 10.48 11.12 7.05
CA PHE A 29 10.91 9.91 6.36
C PHE A 29 9.86 9.43 5.34
N TYR A 30 8.57 9.42 5.69
CA TYR A 30 7.53 8.92 4.78
C TYR A 30 6.99 9.98 3.80
N ALA A 31 7.38 11.25 3.93
CA ALA A 31 6.96 12.31 3.01
C ALA A 31 7.39 11.99 1.56
N GLY A 32 6.42 12.05 0.63
CA GLY A 32 6.61 11.75 -0.79
C GLY A 32 6.93 10.29 -1.13
N LYS A 33 7.10 9.40 -0.13
CA LYS A 33 7.40 7.99 -0.34
C LYS A 33 6.12 7.18 -0.58
N SER A 34 6.28 6.10 -1.34
CA SER A 34 5.27 5.05 -1.42
C SER A 34 5.71 3.83 -0.62
N VAL A 35 4.78 3.18 0.06
CA VAL A 35 5.03 1.98 0.86
C VAL A 35 4.26 0.79 0.31
N PHE A 36 4.84 -0.39 0.40
CA PHE A 36 4.17 -1.65 0.05
C PHE A 36 3.92 -2.46 1.32
N ILE A 37 2.66 -2.80 1.59
CA ILE A 37 2.23 -3.49 2.80
C ILE A 37 1.59 -4.83 2.42
N THR A 38 2.20 -5.90 2.90
CA THR A 38 1.63 -7.24 2.92
C THR A 38 0.83 -7.46 4.21
N GLY A 39 -0.25 -8.22 4.16
CA GLY A 39 -1.06 -8.49 5.36
C GLY A 39 -1.87 -7.28 5.86
N GLY A 40 -2.09 -6.27 5.01
CA GLY A 40 -2.81 -5.04 5.37
C GLY A 40 -4.25 -5.26 5.86
N THR A 41 -4.89 -6.38 5.52
CA THR A 41 -6.23 -6.72 6.03
C THR A 41 -6.23 -7.28 7.45
N GLY A 42 -5.06 -7.67 7.98
CA GLY A 42 -4.89 -8.15 9.35
C GLY A 42 -5.06 -7.03 10.38
N PHE A 43 -5.15 -7.39 11.66
CA PHE A 43 -5.36 -6.42 12.74
C PHE A 43 -4.24 -5.36 12.77
N LEU A 44 -2.98 -5.77 12.84
CA LEU A 44 -1.84 -4.86 12.88
C LEU A 44 -1.69 -4.07 11.57
N GLY A 45 -1.91 -4.71 10.42
CA GLY A 45 -1.83 -4.06 9.11
C GLY A 45 -2.80 -2.88 8.99
N LYS A 46 -4.04 -3.05 9.47
CA LYS A 46 -5.04 -1.97 9.51
C LYS A 46 -4.58 -0.79 10.35
N VAL A 47 -4.08 -1.05 11.56
CA VAL A 47 -3.59 -0.02 12.48
C VAL A 47 -2.38 0.71 11.89
N LEU A 48 -1.46 -0.01 11.24
CA LEU A 48 -0.31 0.58 10.57
C LEU A 48 -0.72 1.49 9.41
N ILE A 49 -1.61 1.01 8.53
CA ILE A 49 -2.12 1.79 7.39
C ILE A 49 -2.80 3.07 7.90
N GLU A 50 -3.69 2.93 8.88
CA GLU A 50 -4.36 4.05 9.53
C GLU A 50 -3.36 5.07 10.08
N LYS A 51 -2.35 4.60 10.84
CA LYS A 51 -1.35 5.45 11.46
C LYS A 51 -0.50 6.19 10.44
N LEU A 52 -0.11 5.53 9.36
CA LEU A 52 0.63 6.16 8.26
C LEU A 52 -0.20 7.23 7.59
N LEU A 53 -1.46 6.95 7.26
CA LEU A 53 -2.36 7.95 6.67
C LEU A 53 -2.61 9.14 7.61
N TYR A 54 -2.78 8.89 8.90
CA TYR A 54 -3.10 9.92 9.87
C TYR A 54 -1.90 10.81 10.23
N SER A 55 -0.74 10.19 10.47
CA SER A 55 0.47 10.88 10.93
C SER A 55 1.37 11.36 9.79
N CYS A 56 1.45 10.61 8.68
CA CYS A 56 2.31 10.94 7.53
C CYS A 56 1.45 11.47 6.38
N LYS A 57 0.89 12.67 6.54
CA LYS A 57 -0.06 13.24 5.57
C LYS A 57 0.52 13.37 4.16
N ASP A 58 1.83 13.53 4.03
CA ASP A 58 2.52 13.69 2.75
C ASP A 58 3.01 12.36 2.16
N ILE A 59 2.65 11.22 2.74
CA ILE A 59 2.87 9.91 2.12
C ILE A 59 2.22 9.88 0.73
N LYS A 60 2.90 9.34 -0.28
CA LYS A 60 2.41 9.33 -1.66
C LYS A 60 1.32 8.28 -1.83
N ASN A 61 1.72 7.00 -1.79
CA ASN A 61 0.80 5.86 -1.95
C ASN A 61 1.10 4.77 -0.91
N ILE A 62 0.05 4.09 -0.45
CA ILE A 62 0.12 2.85 0.30
C ILE A 62 -0.37 1.74 -0.62
N TYR A 63 0.57 1.02 -1.22
CA TYR A 63 0.29 -0.17 -1.99
C TYR A 63 0.03 -1.34 -1.05
N MET A 64 -1.10 -2.02 -1.21
CA MET A 64 -1.51 -3.08 -0.32
C MET A 64 -1.78 -4.36 -1.08
N LEU A 65 -1.03 -5.43 -0.76
CA LEU A 65 -1.30 -6.75 -1.32
C LEU A 65 -2.62 -7.30 -0.79
N ILE A 66 -3.56 -7.57 -1.69
CA ILE A 66 -4.86 -8.17 -1.40
C ILE A 66 -4.94 -9.51 -2.10
N ARG A 67 -5.00 -10.55 -1.28
CA ARG A 67 -5.29 -11.90 -1.74
C ARG A 67 -6.75 -12.01 -2.16
N GLU A 68 -6.98 -12.35 -3.41
CA GLU A 68 -8.26 -12.89 -3.85
C GLU A 68 -8.42 -14.27 -3.23
N LYS A 69 -9.30 -14.38 -2.25
CA LYS A 69 -9.68 -15.67 -1.67
C LYS A 69 -11.18 -15.62 -1.41
N ARG A 70 -11.87 -16.72 -1.75
CA ARG A 70 -13.29 -16.98 -1.44
C ARG A 70 -14.31 -16.18 -2.27
N GLY A 71 -13.98 -15.81 -3.51
CA GLY A 71 -14.95 -15.16 -4.43
C GLY A 71 -15.38 -13.75 -4.05
N VAL A 72 -14.70 -13.12 -3.07
CA VAL A 72 -14.96 -11.73 -2.67
C VAL A 72 -14.00 -10.81 -3.43
N PRO A 73 -14.49 -9.83 -4.21
CA PRO A 73 -13.64 -8.91 -4.96
C PRO A 73 -12.79 -8.03 -4.02
N ALA A 74 -11.59 -7.65 -4.48
CA ALA A 74 -10.63 -6.88 -3.67
C ALA A 74 -11.23 -5.57 -3.14
N GLN A 75 -12.01 -4.86 -3.94
CA GLN A 75 -12.70 -3.62 -3.57
C GLN A 75 -13.65 -3.83 -2.39
N GLU A 76 -14.35 -4.96 -2.32
CA GLU A 76 -15.22 -5.26 -1.18
C GLU A 76 -14.40 -5.55 0.09
N ARG A 77 -13.24 -6.20 -0.04
CA ARG A 77 -12.32 -6.41 1.10
C ARG A 77 -11.77 -5.09 1.63
N ILE A 78 -11.44 -4.15 0.75
CA ILE A 78 -11.01 -2.79 1.13
C ILE A 78 -12.17 -2.05 1.81
N LYS A 79 -13.37 -2.07 1.22
CA LYS A 79 -14.53 -1.40 1.81
C LYS A 79 -14.80 -1.91 3.23
N LYS A 80 -14.86 -3.23 3.42
CA LYS A 80 -15.01 -3.86 4.74
C LYS A 80 -13.89 -3.49 5.70
N MET A 81 -12.66 -3.35 5.21
CA MET A 81 -11.52 -2.90 6.01
C MET A 81 -11.69 -1.46 6.48
N LEU A 82 -12.04 -0.55 5.56
CA LEU A 82 -12.24 0.87 5.83
C LEU A 82 -13.46 1.16 6.72
N ASP A 83 -14.40 0.22 6.80
CA ASP A 83 -15.53 0.31 7.72
C ASP A 83 -15.21 -0.08 9.17
N THR A 84 -14.00 -0.59 9.44
CA THR A 84 -13.59 -0.97 10.81
C THR A 84 -13.23 0.23 11.70
N VAL A 85 -13.29 0.03 13.02
CA VAL A 85 -13.03 1.04 14.05
C VAL A 85 -11.73 1.84 13.86
N PRO A 86 -10.57 1.24 13.48
CA PRO A 86 -9.34 2.01 13.27
C PRO A 86 -9.52 3.17 12.27
N PHE A 87 -10.28 2.93 11.21
CA PHE A 87 -10.48 3.92 10.15
C PHE A 87 -11.59 4.93 10.44
N ALA A 88 -12.29 4.82 11.58
CA ALA A 88 -13.42 5.69 11.90
C ALA A 88 -13.08 7.18 11.77
N ARG A 89 -11.93 7.60 12.31
CA ARG A 89 -11.45 9.00 12.24
C ARG A 89 -10.94 9.42 10.86
N LEU A 90 -10.68 8.47 9.96
CA LEU A 90 -10.26 8.76 8.59
C LEU A 90 -11.47 8.91 7.65
N LYS A 91 -12.68 8.55 8.08
CA LYS A 91 -13.91 8.74 7.29
C LYS A 91 -14.21 10.22 7.02
N GLU A 92 -13.79 11.11 7.92
CA GLU A 92 -13.87 12.58 7.74
C GLU A 92 -12.75 13.13 6.83
N ARG A 93 -11.78 12.29 6.44
CA ARG A 93 -10.60 12.67 5.65
C ARG A 93 -10.45 11.75 4.44
N THR A 94 -11.47 11.70 3.60
CA THR A 94 -11.58 10.79 2.46
C THR A 94 -10.41 10.93 1.46
N GLN A 95 -9.78 12.10 1.37
CA GLN A 95 -8.58 12.36 0.57
C GLN A 95 -7.35 11.57 1.03
N LEU A 96 -7.30 11.10 2.27
CA LEU A 96 -6.24 10.23 2.75
C LEU A 96 -6.50 8.78 2.34
N LEU A 97 -7.76 8.37 2.28
CA LEU A 97 -8.16 7.02 1.90
C LEU A 97 -7.86 6.70 0.43
N SER A 98 -7.88 7.72 -0.44
CA SER A 98 -7.52 7.56 -1.86
C SER A 98 -6.06 7.20 -2.11
N LYS A 99 -5.20 7.31 -1.07
CA LYS A 99 -3.79 6.90 -1.14
C LYS A 99 -3.59 5.39 -1.03
N ILE A 100 -4.63 4.64 -0.65
CA ILE A 100 -4.57 3.17 -0.58
C ILE A 100 -4.79 2.62 -1.99
N VAL A 101 -3.77 1.93 -2.52
CA VAL A 101 -3.80 1.31 -3.83
C VAL A 101 -3.75 -0.21 -3.67
N PRO A 102 -4.85 -0.94 -3.92
CA PRO A 102 -4.83 -2.39 -3.84
C PRO A 102 -3.99 -3.00 -4.97
N ILE A 103 -3.23 -4.02 -4.63
CA ILE A 103 -2.49 -4.85 -5.57
C ILE A 103 -2.95 -6.30 -5.38
N HIS A 104 -3.41 -6.93 -6.46
CA HIS A 104 -3.83 -8.33 -6.43
C HIS A 104 -2.62 -9.24 -6.39
N GLY A 105 -2.62 -10.24 -5.50
CA GLY A 105 -1.57 -11.24 -5.45
C GLY A 105 -1.65 -12.15 -4.24
N ASP A 106 -0.80 -13.17 -4.22
CA ASP A 106 -0.73 -14.19 -3.18
C ASP A 106 0.72 -14.44 -2.77
N LEU A 107 1.00 -14.30 -1.47
CA LEU A 107 2.34 -14.53 -0.90
C LEU A 107 2.80 -15.97 -1.05
N THR A 108 1.89 -16.92 -1.26
CA THR A 108 2.23 -18.33 -1.46
C THR A 108 2.61 -18.67 -2.89
N SER A 109 2.46 -17.73 -3.82
CA SER A 109 2.79 -17.91 -5.23
C SER A 109 4.16 -17.31 -5.54
N GLU A 110 4.85 -17.86 -6.55
CA GLU A 110 6.05 -17.21 -7.09
C GLU A 110 5.73 -15.77 -7.53
N TYR A 111 6.68 -14.87 -7.33
CA TYR A 111 6.53 -13.44 -7.63
C TYR A 111 5.26 -12.81 -7.04
N LEU A 112 4.80 -13.27 -5.86
CA LEU A 112 3.57 -12.80 -5.21
C LEU A 112 2.30 -13.01 -6.06
N GLY A 113 2.33 -13.92 -7.04
CA GLY A 113 1.24 -14.12 -8.00
C GLY A 113 1.20 -13.09 -9.13
N PHE A 114 2.28 -12.33 -9.34
CA PHE A 114 2.46 -11.52 -10.54
C PHE A 114 2.99 -12.38 -11.69
N ASP A 115 2.48 -12.17 -12.90
CA ASP A 115 2.98 -12.86 -14.08
C ASP A 115 4.42 -12.44 -14.42
N CYS A 116 5.27 -13.44 -14.68
CA CYS A 116 6.70 -13.31 -14.97
C CYS A 116 7.02 -12.41 -16.19
N PHE A 117 6.06 -12.19 -17.09
CA PHE A 117 6.24 -11.32 -18.27
C PHE A 117 6.46 -9.82 -17.95
N SER A 118 6.42 -9.46 -16.66
CA SER A 118 6.69 -8.10 -16.17
C SER A 118 8.15 -7.85 -15.74
N LEU A 119 9.02 -8.87 -15.75
CA LEU A 119 10.38 -8.79 -15.18
C LEU A 119 11.54 -9.00 -16.16
N SER A 120 11.26 -9.21 -17.46
CA SER A 120 12.30 -9.41 -18.47
C SER A 120 12.01 -8.59 -19.72
N CYS A 121 12.45 -7.33 -19.71
CA CYS A 121 12.82 -6.55 -20.89
C CYS A 121 13.52 -5.25 -20.41
N ASP A 122 14.77 -5.37 -19.99
CA ASP A 122 15.72 -4.25 -19.98
C ASP A 122 16.71 -4.46 -21.13
N HIS A 123 16.47 -3.78 -22.24
CA HIS A 123 17.48 -3.40 -23.22
C HIS A 123 17.30 -1.94 -23.60
#